data_AF-A0A7J8D9A7-F1
#
_entry.id   AF-A0A7J8D9A7-F1
#
_cell.length_a   1.000
_cell.length_b   1.000
_cell.length_c   1.000
_cell.angle_alpha   90.00
_cell.angle_beta   90.00
_cell.angle_gamma   90.00
#
_symmetry.space_group_name_H-M   'P 1'
#
loop_
_entity.id
_entity.type
_entity.pdbx_description
1 polymer ?
#
loop_
_entity_poly.entity_id
_entity_poly.type
_entity_poly.pdbx_seq_one_letter_code
_entity_poly.pdbx_strand_id
1 'polypeptide(L)'
;MHSGYPIMCHLESAQVLISEASMRSSGLWGPIHELGHNQQQSGWEFPPHTTEATCNLWSVYVHETILGIPRAQAHPALNPAQREERIKEHLGKGAPLSDWNVWTALETYLQLQEAFGWEPFTRLFAEYQTFSGIPKDNASKMNLWVKKFSERVRKNLVPFFKAWGWPVQKEVADSLARLPQWQEDPMRARVGTEG
;
A
#
# COMPACT_ATOMS: atom_id res chain seq x y z
N MET A 1 17.66 11.87 -2.15
CA MET A 1 17.17 12.73 -1.04
C MET A 1 17.06 11.82 0.18
N HIS A 2 16.99 12.34 1.40
CA HIS A 2 16.90 11.54 2.62
C HIS A 2 15.72 12.00 3.47
N SER A 3 15.02 11.03 4.05
CA SER A 3 13.94 11.20 5.02
C SER A 3 14.45 11.20 6.46
N GLY A 4 14.17 12.27 7.21
CA GLY A 4 14.61 12.40 8.61
C GLY A 4 14.58 13.85 9.08
N TYR A 5 15.12 14.10 10.28
CA TYR A 5 15.32 15.45 10.78
C TYR A 5 16.82 15.76 10.85
N PRO A 6 17.38 16.60 9.94
CA PRO A 6 16.69 17.35 8.88
C PRO A 6 16.42 16.51 7.61
N ILE A 7 15.43 16.95 6.81
CA ILE A 7 15.22 16.47 5.44
C ILE A 7 16.34 17.07 4.59
N MET A 8 17.10 16.24 3.87
CA MET A 8 18.27 16.67 3.11
C MET A 8 18.23 16.17 1.68
N CYS A 9 18.62 17.00 0.71
CA CYS A 9 18.77 16.62 -0.69
C CYS A 9 20.11 17.11 -1.25
N HIS A 10 20.57 16.48 -2.34
CA HIS A 10 21.69 17.02 -3.11
C HIS A 10 21.26 18.33 -3.77
N LEU A 11 22.18 19.30 -3.88
CA LEU A 11 21.90 20.61 -4.45
C LEU A 11 21.33 20.52 -5.88
N GLU A 12 21.78 19.53 -6.66
CA GLU A 12 21.26 19.23 -8.00
C GLU A 12 19.77 18.87 -8.00
N SER A 13 19.29 18.20 -6.93
CA SER A 13 17.88 17.89 -6.75
C SER A 13 17.04 19.11 -6.35
N ALA A 14 17.65 20.24 -5.96
CA ALA A 14 16.89 21.43 -5.60
C ALA A 14 16.12 21.99 -6.80
N GLN A 15 16.63 21.84 -8.02
CA GLN A 15 15.99 22.37 -9.23
C GLN A 15 14.62 21.72 -9.49
N VAL A 16 14.48 20.42 -9.21
CA VAL A 16 13.18 19.72 -9.34
C VAL A 16 12.19 20.12 -8.23
N LEU A 17 12.68 20.67 -7.11
CA LEU A 17 11.88 21.09 -5.96
C LEU A 17 11.37 22.53 -6.04
N ILE A 18 11.82 23.33 -7.00
CA ILE A 18 11.48 24.77 -7.08
C ILE A 18 10.66 25.16 -8.30
N SER A 19 10.46 24.24 -9.25
CA SER A 19 9.71 24.52 -10.48
C SER A 19 8.33 23.86 -10.47
N GLU A 20 7.29 24.62 -10.08
CA GLU A 20 5.90 24.12 -10.10
C GLU A 20 5.51 23.55 -11.48
N ALA A 21 5.90 24.24 -12.56
CA ALA A 21 5.62 23.80 -13.92
C ALA A 21 6.20 22.40 -14.19
N SER A 22 7.45 22.15 -13.78
CA SER A 22 8.10 20.83 -13.92
C SER A 22 7.43 19.77 -13.05
N MET A 23 7.02 20.12 -11.83
CA MET A 23 6.33 19.19 -10.93
C MET A 23 5.01 18.73 -11.53
N ARG A 24 4.24 19.66 -12.10
CA ARG A 24 2.95 19.36 -12.74
C ARG A 24 3.10 18.57 -14.04
N SER A 25 4.18 18.78 -14.79
CA SER A 25 4.40 18.08 -16.06
C SER A 25 4.97 16.67 -15.89
N SER A 26 5.91 16.49 -14.95
CA SER A 26 6.76 15.30 -14.89
C SER A 26 6.72 14.57 -13.55
N GLY A 27 6.01 15.11 -12.57
CA GLY A 27 5.90 14.53 -11.24
C GLY A 27 7.12 14.79 -10.36
N LEU A 28 7.05 14.26 -9.15
CA LEU A 28 8.06 14.47 -8.11
C LEU A 28 8.19 13.22 -7.22
N TRP A 29 8.28 12.04 -7.85
CA TRP A 29 8.24 10.76 -7.15
C TRP A 29 9.28 10.64 -6.04
N GLY A 30 10.56 10.82 -6.38
CA GLY A 30 11.67 10.65 -5.43
C GLY A 30 11.53 11.52 -4.18
N PRO A 31 11.32 12.84 -4.31
CA PRO A 31 11.21 13.64 -3.10
C PRO A 31 9.92 13.39 -2.30
N ILE A 32 8.79 13.08 -2.93
CA ILE A 32 7.57 12.71 -2.19
C ILE A 32 7.75 11.36 -1.49
N HIS A 33 8.47 10.41 -2.08
CA HIS A 33 8.79 9.13 -1.47
C HIS A 33 9.53 9.31 -0.13
N GLU A 34 10.55 10.17 -0.09
CA GLU A 34 11.24 10.49 1.18
C GLU A 34 10.32 11.19 2.19
N LEU A 35 9.47 12.11 1.73
CA LEU A 35 8.49 12.72 2.62
C LEU A 35 7.46 11.70 3.14
N GLY A 36 7.15 10.68 2.33
CA GLY A 36 6.29 9.55 2.69
C GLY A 36 6.87 8.73 3.83
N HIS A 37 8.20 8.55 3.90
CA HIS A 37 8.83 7.90 5.04
C HIS A 37 8.57 8.64 6.37
N ASN A 38 8.53 9.97 6.37
CA ASN A 38 8.18 10.75 7.57
C ASN A 38 6.72 10.56 8.01
N GLN A 39 5.86 10.05 7.13
CA GLN A 39 4.44 9.82 7.40
C GLN A 39 4.14 8.37 7.79
N GLN A 40 5.10 7.45 7.60
CA GLN A 40 4.98 6.09 8.12
C GLN A 40 4.94 6.10 9.65
N GLN A 41 4.16 5.20 10.21
CA GLN A 41 4.05 5.00 11.65
C GLN A 41 4.16 3.53 11.99
N SER A 42 4.87 3.22 13.08
CA SER A 42 5.12 1.85 13.53
C SER A 42 3.86 1.00 13.70
N GLY A 43 2.71 1.66 13.92
CA GLY A 43 1.42 1.01 14.13
C GLY A 43 0.83 0.29 12.93
N TRP A 44 1.14 0.75 11.71
CA TRP A 44 0.67 0.13 10.46
C TRP A 44 1.80 -0.31 9.53
N GLU A 45 3.06 -0.11 9.93
CA GLU A 45 4.21 -0.67 9.24
C GLU A 45 4.47 -2.12 9.63
N PHE A 46 4.89 -2.94 8.67
CA PHE A 46 5.35 -4.32 8.86
C PHE A 46 6.81 -4.50 8.36
N PRO A 47 7.83 -3.90 9.02
CA PRO A 47 9.21 -3.99 8.54
C PRO A 47 9.74 -5.44 8.53
N PRO A 48 10.55 -5.84 7.52
CA PRO A 48 11.09 -4.99 6.46
C PRO A 48 10.15 -4.83 5.24
N HIS A 49 9.02 -5.53 5.21
CA HIS A 49 8.16 -5.62 4.02
C HIS A 49 7.67 -4.26 3.51
N THR A 50 7.19 -3.41 4.42
CA THR A 50 6.50 -2.18 4.06
C THR A 50 7.36 -0.92 4.06
N THR A 51 8.59 -0.98 4.59
CA THR A 51 9.44 0.21 4.79
C THR A 51 9.56 1.04 3.50
N GLU A 52 9.81 0.38 2.37
CA GLU A 52 9.91 1.01 1.04
C GLU A 52 8.60 0.90 0.23
N ALA A 53 7.53 0.38 0.83
CA ALA A 53 6.24 0.16 0.16
C ALA A 53 5.24 1.25 0.53
N THR A 54 4.89 1.37 1.80
CA THR A 54 3.80 2.23 2.26
C THR A 54 4.17 3.71 2.18
N CYS A 55 5.45 4.09 2.26
CA CYS A 55 5.90 5.46 1.96
C CYS A 55 5.45 5.91 0.55
N ASN A 56 5.35 4.98 -0.40
CA ASN A 56 4.87 5.27 -1.76
C ASN A 56 3.36 5.51 -1.84
N LEU A 57 2.57 5.24 -0.80
CA LEU A 57 1.16 5.65 -0.79
C LEU A 57 1.03 7.17 -0.88
N TRP A 58 1.93 7.92 -0.25
CA TRP A 58 2.00 9.38 -0.38
C TRP A 58 2.44 9.80 -1.78
N SER A 59 3.43 9.13 -2.36
CA SER A 59 3.83 9.36 -3.75
C SER A 59 2.65 9.20 -4.70
N VAL A 60 1.92 8.09 -4.60
CA VAL A 60 0.74 7.86 -5.45
C VAL A 60 -0.36 8.89 -5.17
N TYR A 61 -0.70 9.14 -3.90
CA TYR A 61 -1.74 10.09 -3.52
C TYR A 61 -1.47 11.49 -4.09
N VAL A 62 -0.25 12.02 -3.92
CA VAL A 62 0.09 13.37 -4.39
C VAL A 62 0.06 13.46 -5.91
N HIS A 63 0.57 12.45 -6.63
CA HIS A 63 0.52 12.44 -8.08
C HIS A 63 -0.91 12.44 -8.60
N GLU A 64 -1.77 11.57 -8.06
CA GLU A 64 -3.16 11.46 -8.50
C GLU A 64 -3.99 12.69 -8.13
N THR A 65 -3.88 13.17 -6.90
CA THR A 65 -4.85 14.12 -6.33
C THR A 65 -4.41 15.58 -6.39
N ILE A 66 -3.10 15.83 -6.38
CA ILE A 66 -2.54 17.19 -6.34
C ILE A 66 -1.93 17.59 -7.68
N LEU A 67 -1.16 16.69 -8.29
CA LEU A 67 -0.49 16.95 -9.57
C LEU A 67 -1.39 16.60 -10.77
N GLY A 68 -2.42 15.78 -10.58
CA GLY A 68 -3.30 15.32 -11.66
C GLY A 68 -2.59 14.37 -12.63
N ILE A 69 -1.50 13.73 -12.20
CA ILE A 69 -0.71 12.79 -12.98
C ILE A 69 -1.29 11.39 -12.74
N PRO A 70 -1.75 10.68 -13.80
CA PRO A 70 -2.22 9.32 -13.67
C PRO A 70 -1.14 8.41 -13.08
N ARG A 71 -1.50 7.53 -12.14
CA ARG A 71 -0.57 6.61 -11.48
C ARG A 71 0.34 5.84 -12.44
N ALA A 72 -0.21 5.35 -13.54
CA ALA A 72 0.51 4.62 -14.58
C ALA A 72 1.68 5.42 -15.20
N GLN A 73 1.68 6.74 -15.03
CA GLN A 73 2.70 7.67 -15.53
C GLN A 73 3.53 8.29 -14.39
N ALA A 74 3.16 8.06 -13.13
CA ALA A 74 3.84 8.65 -11.96
C ALA A 74 5.21 7.99 -11.67
N HIS A 75 5.36 6.70 -12.00
CA HIS A 75 6.63 5.96 -11.86
C HIS A 75 6.63 4.76 -12.82
N PRO A 76 7.78 4.38 -13.43
CA PRO A 76 7.85 3.22 -14.32
C PRO A 76 7.27 1.95 -13.72
N ALA A 77 7.61 1.64 -12.47
CA ALA A 77 7.12 0.47 -11.71
C ALA A 77 5.59 0.43 -11.55
N LEU A 78 4.89 1.53 -11.81
CA LEU A 78 3.42 1.59 -11.74
C LEU A 78 2.75 1.43 -13.11
N ASN A 79 3.53 1.24 -14.17
CA ASN A 79 3.01 0.87 -15.47
C ASN A 79 2.16 -0.41 -15.36
N PRO A 80 0.95 -0.47 -15.96
CA PRO A 80 0.06 -1.62 -15.86
C PRO A 80 0.70 -2.98 -16.20
N ALA A 81 1.56 -3.03 -17.22
CA ALA A 81 2.25 -4.27 -17.61
C ALA A 81 3.21 -4.74 -16.51
N GLN A 82 4.00 -3.83 -15.94
CA GLN A 82 4.94 -4.15 -14.86
C GLN A 82 4.24 -4.55 -13.57
N ARG A 83 3.08 -3.94 -13.27
CA ARG A 83 2.26 -4.31 -12.10
C ARG A 83 1.67 -5.70 -12.27
N GLU A 84 1.10 -6.00 -13.44
CA GLU A 84 0.52 -7.32 -13.74
C GLU A 84 1.58 -8.42 -13.72
N GLU A 85 2.76 -8.18 -14.31
CA GLU A 85 3.88 -9.12 -14.27
C GLU A 85 4.33 -9.41 -12.84
N ARG A 86 4.47 -8.37 -12.00
CA ARG A 86 4.83 -8.54 -10.58
C ARG A 86 3.80 -9.37 -9.81
N ILE A 87 2.51 -9.14 -10.03
CA ILE A 87 1.43 -9.93 -9.40
C ILE A 87 1.54 -11.39 -9.83
N LYS A 88 1.71 -11.65 -11.14
CA LYS A 88 1.86 -13.01 -11.68
C LYS A 88 3.09 -13.72 -11.12
N GLU A 89 4.24 -13.05 -11.09
CA GLU A 89 5.48 -13.62 -10.54
C GLU A 89 5.32 -13.99 -9.06
N HIS A 90 4.72 -13.12 -8.26
CA HIS A 90 4.49 -13.38 -6.84
C HIS A 90 3.54 -14.57 -6.63
N LEU A 91 2.42 -14.60 -7.37
CA LEU A 91 1.45 -15.68 -7.30
C LEU A 91 2.02 -17.01 -7.80
N GLY A 92 2.81 -17.01 -8.89
CA GLY A 92 3.44 -18.21 -9.45
C GLY A 92 4.48 -18.86 -8.52
N LYS A 93 4.97 -18.13 -7.50
CA LYS A 93 5.80 -18.68 -6.42
C LYS A 93 4.98 -19.19 -5.22
N GLY A 94 3.65 -19.16 -5.29
CA GLY A 94 2.75 -19.48 -4.19
C GLY A 94 2.52 -18.34 -3.19
N ALA A 95 2.70 -17.08 -3.64
CA ALA A 95 2.56 -15.87 -2.81
C ALA A 95 3.36 -15.91 -1.48
N PRO A 96 4.66 -16.23 -1.50
CA PRO A 96 5.43 -16.35 -0.26
C PRO A 96 5.60 -14.99 0.38
N LEU A 97 5.22 -14.86 1.66
CA LEU A 97 5.29 -13.60 2.40
C LEU A 97 6.72 -13.00 2.42
N SER A 98 7.77 -13.82 2.32
CA SER A 98 9.17 -13.35 2.21
C SER A 98 9.41 -12.46 0.99
N ASP A 99 8.70 -12.72 -0.11
CA ASP A 99 8.82 -11.98 -1.37
C ASP A 99 7.82 -10.81 -1.45
N TRP A 100 6.92 -10.70 -0.47
CA TRP A 100 6.00 -9.57 -0.31
C TRP A 100 6.76 -8.37 0.27
N ASN A 101 7.49 -7.64 -0.57
CA ASN A 101 8.29 -6.49 -0.15
C ASN A 101 8.21 -5.35 -1.17
N VAL A 102 8.51 -4.12 -0.73
CA VAL A 102 8.62 -2.91 -1.56
C VAL A 102 7.46 -2.77 -2.55
N TRP A 103 7.71 -3.03 -3.83
CA TRP A 103 6.76 -2.88 -4.93
C TRP A 103 5.70 -3.99 -4.94
N THR A 104 6.04 -5.21 -4.54
CA THR A 104 5.07 -6.31 -4.40
C THR A 104 4.13 -6.04 -3.24
N ALA A 105 4.68 -5.53 -2.13
CA ALA A 105 3.88 -5.14 -0.98
C ALA A 105 2.93 -3.96 -1.30
N LEU A 106 3.41 -2.99 -2.07
CA LEU A 106 2.61 -1.84 -2.49
C LEU A 106 1.39 -2.25 -3.31
N GLU A 107 1.47 -3.28 -4.16
CA GLU A 107 0.34 -3.73 -5.00
C GLU A 107 -0.91 -4.07 -4.19
N THR A 108 -0.74 -4.73 -3.03
CA THR A 108 -1.86 -5.05 -2.14
C THR A 108 -2.62 -3.79 -1.72
N TYR A 109 -1.91 -2.71 -1.39
CA TYR A 109 -2.54 -1.44 -1.02
C TYR A 109 -3.13 -0.70 -2.22
N LEU A 110 -2.48 -0.75 -3.39
CA LEU A 110 -2.99 -0.13 -4.61
C LEU A 110 -4.30 -0.75 -5.07
N GLN A 111 -4.45 -2.07 -4.98
CA GLN A 111 -5.69 -2.76 -5.32
C GLN A 111 -6.84 -2.38 -4.37
N LEU A 112 -6.55 -2.23 -3.07
CA LEU A 112 -7.53 -1.70 -2.12
C LEU A 112 -7.90 -0.25 -2.44
N GLN A 113 -6.92 0.57 -2.81
CA GLN A 113 -7.15 1.96 -3.19
C GLN A 113 -7.97 2.08 -4.48
N GLU A 114 -7.71 1.25 -5.49
CA GLU A 114 -8.47 1.22 -6.75
C GLU A 114 -9.93 0.85 -6.50
N ALA A 115 -10.18 -0.07 -5.55
CA ALA A 115 -11.51 -0.58 -5.25
C ALA A 115 -12.33 0.35 -4.33
N PHE A 116 -11.67 0.98 -3.35
CA PHE A 116 -12.37 1.67 -2.26
C PHE A 116 -12.01 3.16 -2.15
N GLY A 117 -11.08 3.65 -2.97
CA GLY A 117 -10.58 5.03 -2.94
C GLY A 117 -9.66 5.32 -1.76
N TRP A 118 -9.29 6.60 -1.61
CA TRP A 118 -8.39 7.07 -0.56
C TRP A 118 -9.05 7.26 0.81
N GLU A 119 -10.37 7.43 0.85
CA GLU A 119 -11.09 7.77 2.07
C GLU A 119 -10.93 6.72 3.20
N PRO A 120 -11.00 5.40 2.94
CA PRO A 120 -10.75 4.38 3.95
C PRO A 120 -9.34 4.44 4.53
N PHE A 121 -8.32 4.72 3.70
CA PHE A 121 -6.94 4.87 4.14
C PHE A 121 -6.77 6.08 5.05
N THR A 122 -7.24 7.26 4.60
CA THR A 122 -7.11 8.50 5.35
C THR A 122 -7.77 8.38 6.72
N ARG A 123 -8.97 7.81 6.80
CA ARG A 123 -9.64 7.64 8.10
C ARG A 123 -8.99 6.57 8.97
N LEU A 124 -8.50 5.49 8.39
CA LEU A 124 -7.83 4.44 9.15
C LEU A 124 -6.51 4.96 9.74
N PHE A 125 -5.69 5.66 8.94
CA PHE A 125 -4.46 6.28 9.45
C PHE A 125 -4.74 7.29 10.56
N ALA A 126 -5.80 8.12 10.42
CA ALA A 126 -6.22 9.02 11.50
C ALA A 126 -6.64 8.26 12.78
N GLU A 127 -7.34 7.12 12.65
CA GLU A 127 -7.70 6.28 13.79
C GLU A 127 -6.46 5.71 14.49
N TYR A 128 -5.48 5.20 13.73
CA TYR A 128 -4.23 4.67 14.26
C TYR A 128 -3.45 5.68 15.10
N GLN A 129 -3.51 6.98 14.78
CA GLN A 129 -2.86 8.04 15.58
C GLN A 129 -3.39 8.13 17.02
N THR A 130 -4.62 7.66 17.25
CA THR A 130 -5.28 7.67 18.57
C THR A 130 -5.36 6.29 19.20
N PHE A 131 -4.89 5.25 18.50
CA PHE A 131 -5.12 3.87 18.89
C PHE A 131 -4.12 3.43 19.97
N SER A 132 -4.63 3.06 21.14
CA SER A 132 -3.83 2.45 22.21
C SER A 132 -3.69 0.94 21.99
N GLY A 133 -2.56 0.37 22.41
CA GLY A 133 -2.40 -1.09 22.44
C GLY A 133 -2.15 -1.72 21.06
N ILE A 134 -1.57 -0.97 20.12
CA ILE A 134 -1.15 -1.52 18.83
C ILE A 134 -0.10 -2.63 19.07
N PRO A 135 -0.28 -3.82 18.48
CA PRO A 135 0.69 -4.90 18.62
C PRO A 135 2.08 -4.51 18.10
N LYS A 136 3.12 -5.15 18.62
CA LYS A 136 4.51 -4.88 18.19
C LYS A 136 4.98 -5.80 17.07
N ASP A 137 4.52 -7.05 17.05
CA ASP A 137 4.89 -8.02 16.02
C ASP A 137 4.09 -7.83 14.73
N ASN A 138 4.68 -8.19 13.60
CA ASN A 138 4.06 -7.97 12.29
C ASN A 138 2.81 -8.83 12.09
N ALA A 139 2.80 -10.08 12.54
CA ALA A 139 1.67 -10.98 12.32
C ALA A 139 0.39 -10.42 12.95
N SER A 140 0.47 -9.94 14.18
CA SER A 140 -0.64 -9.31 14.88
C SER A 140 -1.04 -7.96 14.27
N LYS A 141 -0.08 -7.13 13.84
CA LYS A 141 -0.39 -5.85 13.16
C LYS A 141 -1.08 -6.06 11.81
N MET A 142 -0.65 -7.05 11.02
CA MET A 142 -1.30 -7.44 9.77
C MET A 142 -2.74 -7.89 10.01
N ASN A 143 -2.97 -8.70 11.04
CA ASN A 143 -4.32 -9.12 11.42
C ASN A 143 -5.21 -7.97 11.91
N LEU A 144 -4.64 -7.01 12.66
CA LEU A 144 -5.33 -5.78 13.03
C LEU A 144 -5.71 -4.95 11.79
N TRP A 145 -4.79 -4.80 10.82
CA TRP A 145 -5.04 -4.10 9.57
C TRP A 145 -6.17 -4.75 8.78
N VAL A 146 -6.11 -6.07 8.56
CA VAL A 146 -7.16 -6.84 7.86
C VAL A 146 -8.52 -6.58 8.50
N LYS A 147 -8.61 -6.67 9.83
CA LYS A 147 -9.84 -6.42 10.58
C LYS A 147 -10.34 -5.00 10.38
N LYS A 148 -9.51 -4.01 10.69
CA LYS A 148 -9.90 -2.59 10.68
C LYS A 148 -10.26 -2.11 9.28
N PHE A 149 -9.49 -2.50 8.27
CA PHE A 149 -9.78 -2.12 6.88
C PHE A 149 -11.05 -2.80 6.37
N SER A 150 -11.26 -4.09 6.66
CA SER A 150 -12.49 -4.81 6.31
C SER A 150 -13.74 -4.18 6.93
N GLU A 151 -13.67 -3.85 8.23
CA GLU A 151 -14.74 -3.13 8.94
C GLU A 151 -15.00 -1.76 8.31
N ARG A 152 -13.94 -1.04 7.92
CA ARG A 152 -14.03 0.28 7.30
C ARG A 152 -14.77 0.25 5.96
N VAL A 153 -14.42 -0.70 5.09
CA VAL A 153 -15.06 -0.83 3.77
C VAL A 153 -16.34 -1.66 3.80
N ARG A 154 -16.67 -2.25 4.96
CA ARG A 154 -17.82 -3.14 5.18
C ARG A 154 -17.85 -4.33 4.22
N LYS A 155 -16.68 -4.92 3.97
CA LYS A 155 -16.49 -6.11 3.13
C LYS A 155 -15.59 -7.10 3.84
N ASN A 156 -15.83 -8.39 3.63
CA ASN A 156 -14.90 -9.42 4.04
C ASN A 156 -13.71 -9.47 3.06
N LEU A 157 -12.56 -8.94 3.48
CA LEU A 157 -11.32 -8.92 2.69
C LEU A 157 -10.37 -10.09 3.01
N VAL A 158 -10.80 -11.04 3.84
CA VAL A 158 -9.95 -12.18 4.23
C VAL A 158 -9.44 -12.97 3.02
N PRO A 159 -10.26 -13.30 2.00
CA PRO A 159 -9.76 -14.01 0.82
C PRO A 159 -8.67 -13.22 0.08
N PHE A 160 -8.87 -11.92 -0.10
CA PHE A 160 -7.93 -11.02 -0.75
C PHE A 160 -6.56 -11.01 -0.06
N PHE A 161 -6.52 -10.81 1.26
CA PHE A 161 -5.25 -10.78 1.99
C PHE A 161 -4.56 -12.15 2.03
N LYS A 162 -5.32 -13.25 2.12
CA LYS A 162 -4.76 -14.60 2.01
C LYS A 162 -4.15 -14.87 0.63
N ALA A 163 -4.75 -14.36 -0.44
CA ALA A 163 -4.19 -14.47 -1.79
C ALA A 163 -2.85 -13.73 -1.95
N TRP A 164 -2.61 -12.71 -1.13
CA TRP A 164 -1.32 -12.00 -1.02
C TRP A 164 -0.35 -12.65 -0.01
N GLY A 165 -0.64 -13.86 0.47
CA GLY A 165 0.23 -14.59 1.40
C GLY A 165 0.17 -14.11 2.86
N TRP A 166 -0.78 -13.25 3.23
CA TRP A 166 -0.87 -12.74 4.60
C TRP A 166 -1.32 -13.85 5.57
N PRO A 167 -0.71 -13.95 6.77
CA PRO A 167 -1.04 -14.95 7.78
C PRO A 167 -2.30 -14.55 8.57
N VAL A 168 -3.45 -14.49 7.89
CA VAL A 168 -4.73 -14.12 8.53
C VAL A 168 -5.16 -15.21 9.49
N GLN A 169 -5.21 -14.87 10.78
CA GLN A 169 -5.60 -15.74 11.87
C GLN A 169 -7.08 -16.12 11.77
N LYS A 170 -7.41 -17.31 12.27
CA LYS A 170 -8.77 -17.85 12.22
C LYS A 170 -9.75 -16.95 12.97
N GLU A 171 -9.36 -16.44 14.13
CA GLU A 171 -10.19 -15.58 14.97
C GLU A 171 -10.58 -14.28 14.24
N VAL A 172 -9.64 -13.70 13.50
CA VAL A 172 -9.92 -12.52 12.65
C VAL A 172 -10.84 -12.89 11.50
N ALA A 173 -10.56 -14.00 10.81
CA ALA A 173 -11.38 -14.47 9.71
C ALA A 173 -12.85 -14.72 10.12
N ASP A 174 -13.05 -15.41 11.25
CA ASP A 174 -14.36 -15.71 11.82
C ASP A 174 -15.09 -14.42 12.24
N SER A 175 -14.37 -13.45 12.82
CA SER A 175 -14.96 -12.16 13.21
C SER A 175 -15.48 -11.34 12.02
N LEU A 176 -14.89 -11.52 10.84
CA LEU A 176 -15.23 -10.83 9.60
C LEU A 176 -16.21 -11.63 8.71
N ALA A 177 -16.51 -12.89 9.04
CA ALA A 177 -17.39 -13.75 8.25
C ALA A 177 -18.83 -13.19 8.12
N ARG A 178 -19.24 -12.32 9.05
CA ARG A 178 -20.54 -11.61 8.99
C ARG A 178 -20.60 -10.51 7.93
N LEU A 179 -19.45 -10.03 7.44
CA LEU A 179 -19.41 -9.00 6.40
C LEU A 179 -19.66 -9.63 5.02
N PRO A 180 -20.32 -8.91 4.11
CA PRO A 180 -20.53 -9.41 2.76
C PRO A 180 -19.19 -9.62 2.05
N GLN A 181 -19.09 -10.70 1.29
CA GLN A 181 -17.91 -10.99 0.48
C GLN A 181 -17.65 -9.85 -0.52
N TRP A 182 -16.38 -9.52 -0.73
CA TRP A 182 -15.98 -8.65 -1.82
C TRP A 182 -16.02 -9.43 -3.13
N GLN A 183 -17.03 -9.17 -3.98
CA GLN A 183 -17.23 -9.92 -5.22
C GLN A 183 -16.25 -9.49 -6.31
N GLU A 184 -15.87 -8.22 -6.28
CA GLU A 184 -14.96 -7.55 -7.21
C GLU A 184 -13.49 -7.70 -6.80
N ASP A 185 -13.18 -8.65 -5.92
CA ASP A 185 -11.82 -8.98 -5.49
C ASP A 185 -10.95 -9.32 -6.72
N PRO A 186 -9.94 -8.49 -7.06
CA PRO A 186 -9.12 -8.69 -8.24
C PRO A 186 -8.28 -9.98 -8.15
N MET A 187 -8.02 -10.50 -6.95
CA MET A 187 -7.22 -11.70 -6.75
C MET A 187 -8.02 -12.98 -6.98
N ARG A 188 -9.35 -12.93 -6.89
CA ARG A 188 -10.23 -14.10 -7.06
C ARG A 188 -10.08 -14.77 -8.42
N ALA A 189 -9.96 -14.00 -9.50
CA ALA A 189 -9.77 -14.53 -10.85
C ALA A 189 -8.35 -15.11 -11.07
N ARG A 190 -7.38 -14.71 -10.26
CA ARG A 190 -5.96 -15.04 -10.41
C ARG A 190 -5.53 -16.28 -9.61
N VAL A 191 -6.25 -16.60 -8.53
CA VAL A 191 -6.00 -17.79 -7.70
C VAL A 191 -6.75 -19.03 -8.21
N GLY A 192 -7.76 -18.85 -9.07
CA GLY A 192 -8.62 -19.95 -9.55
C GLY A 192 -8.19 -20.62 -10.85
N THR A 193 -7.06 -20.26 -11.46
CA THR A 193 -6.63 -20.75 -12.79
C THR A 193 -5.58 -21.87 -12.74
N GLU A 194 -5.30 -22.46 -11.58
CA GLU A 194 -4.48 -23.66 -11.46
C GLU A 194 -5.35 -24.83 -11.01
N GLY A 195 -5.86 -25.58 -11.98
CA GLY A 195 -6.56 -26.85 -11.84
C GLY A 195 -6.37 -27.68 -13.11
#